data_AF-A0A9N9HMT3-F1
#
_entry.id   AF-A0A9N9HMT3-F1
#
_cell.length_a   1.000
_cell.length_b   1.000
_cell.length_c   1.000
_cell.angle_alpha   90.00
_cell.angle_beta   90.00
_cell.angle_gamma   90.00
#
_symmetry.space_group_name_H-M   'P 1'
#
loop_
_entity.id
_entity.type
_entity.pdbx_description
1 polymer ?
#
loop_
_entity_poly.entity_id
_entity_poly.type
_entity_poly.pdbx_seq_one_letter_code
_entity_poly.pdbx_strand_id
1 'polypeptide(L)'
;MCSKEELPKSLSDVSDIPKQEMQEQPGVHHEMKPQPLVHHLPTDGEHLEEYHASGKLKSKIALITGGDSGIGRSVAALFSLEGCEGIAIVHLPREEKDAQETKRRIEKQSNTHVELICKDIGCEKNAIEIIDTVVKKWGRIDVLVNNASEQHLSGSIEDLSAEQLERTFRSNLYGMIFLSKHAIKHMKKGSTIINTTSVTAYKGHQLLLDYSITKAGIVGFTRSLSLQLISKGIRVNAVAPDISQSIVSFRPIWTPLIKASFPPEMIDEFGKEVPFGRAGQPSEVAPCYVFLAGNDSSYMTGQVLHPNGGTIVNG
;
A
#
# COMPACT_ATOMS: atom_id res chain seq x y z
N MET A 1 0.04 13.66 7.34
CA MET A 1 0.34 14.81 6.48
C MET A 1 1.59 15.53 6.98
N CYS A 2 2.42 16.06 6.08
CA CYS A 2 3.64 16.81 6.43
C CYS A 2 3.30 18.15 7.09
N SER A 3 4.15 18.62 8.01
CA SER A 3 4.08 20.00 8.47
C SER A 3 4.45 20.95 7.32
N LYS A 4 3.99 22.21 7.32
CA LYS A 4 4.35 23.19 6.28
C LYS A 4 5.87 23.39 6.14
N GLU A 5 6.63 23.11 7.20
CA GLU A 5 8.09 23.21 7.26
C GLU A 5 8.80 21.97 6.70
N GLU A 6 8.11 20.83 6.62
CA GLU A 6 8.60 19.55 6.07
C GLU A 6 8.16 19.33 4.62
N LEU A 7 7.41 20.26 4.03
CA LEU A 7 6.95 20.13 2.65
C LEU A 7 8.12 20.38 1.68
N PRO A 8 8.38 19.44 0.77
CA PRO A 8 9.27 19.68 -0.36
C PRO A 8 8.75 20.88 -1.16
N LYS A 9 9.65 21.71 -1.69
CA LYS A 9 9.27 22.95 -2.39
C LYS A 9 8.88 22.68 -3.84
N SER A 10 9.37 21.59 -4.40
CA SER A 10 9.09 21.15 -5.76
C SER A 10 9.06 19.63 -5.87
N LEU A 11 8.61 19.15 -7.03
CA LEU A 11 8.69 17.76 -7.43
C LEU A 11 10.14 17.26 -7.56
N SER A 12 11.08 18.12 -7.97
CA SER A 12 12.51 17.76 -8.07
C SER A 12 13.08 17.36 -6.70
N ASP A 13 12.70 18.06 -5.63
CA ASP A 13 13.15 17.79 -4.26
C ASP A 13 12.80 16.37 -3.76
N VAL A 14 11.76 15.75 -4.34
CA VAL A 14 11.33 14.38 -4.02
C VAL A 14 11.64 13.35 -5.09
N SER A 15 12.05 13.81 -6.27
CA SER A 15 12.40 12.95 -7.41
C SER A 15 13.90 12.68 -7.49
N ASP A 16 14.73 13.62 -7.01
CA ASP A 16 16.17 13.47 -6.89
C ASP A 16 16.51 12.69 -5.62
N ILE A 17 16.45 11.36 -5.72
CA ILE A 17 16.72 10.45 -4.61
C ILE A 17 18.23 10.15 -4.56
N PRO A 18 18.96 10.61 -3.52
CA PRO A 18 20.38 10.32 -3.40
C PRO A 18 20.62 8.88 -2.95
N LYS A 19 21.83 8.37 -3.22
CA LYS A 19 22.34 7.12 -2.68
C LYS A 19 22.11 7.04 -1.18
N GLN A 20 21.53 5.93 -0.72
CA GLN A 20 21.28 5.67 0.70
C GLN A 20 21.55 4.20 1.02
N GLU A 21 21.96 3.96 2.26
CA GLU A 21 22.17 2.61 2.78
C GLU A 21 20.87 1.79 2.77
N MET A 22 21.01 0.49 2.48
CA MET A 22 19.92 -0.47 2.57
C MET A 22 19.51 -0.61 4.04
N GLN A 23 18.20 -0.69 4.27
CA GLN A 23 17.64 -1.00 5.59
C GLN A 23 17.36 -2.50 5.74
N GLU A 24 17.31 -2.96 6.99
CA GLU A 24 16.72 -4.26 7.29
C GLU A 24 15.19 -4.21 7.14
N GLN A 25 14.56 -5.36 6.87
CA GLN A 25 13.10 -5.44 6.74
C GLN A 25 12.39 -5.54 8.10
N PRO A 26 11.22 -4.88 8.28
CA PRO A 26 10.66 -3.87 7.39
C PRO A 26 11.43 -2.53 7.45
N GLY A 27 11.51 -1.83 6.31
CA GLY A 27 12.14 -0.51 6.26
C GLY A 27 11.35 0.54 7.03
N VAL A 28 12.03 1.57 7.53
CA VAL A 28 11.43 2.65 8.32
C VAL A 28 11.40 3.96 7.52
N HIS A 29 10.22 4.59 7.48
CA HIS A 29 9.93 5.76 6.66
C HIS A 29 10.64 7.01 7.16
N HIS A 30 10.72 7.21 8.47
CA HIS A 30 11.34 8.38 9.09
C HIS A 30 12.85 8.54 8.79
N GLU A 31 13.51 7.51 8.26
CA GLU A 31 14.93 7.57 7.85
C GLU A 31 15.11 7.77 6.34
N MET A 32 14.04 7.81 5.54
CA MET A 32 14.11 8.03 4.09
C MET A 32 14.49 9.48 3.77
N LYS A 33 15.33 9.67 2.74
CA LYS A 33 15.73 10.99 2.23
C LYS A 33 15.64 11.01 0.71
N PRO A 34 14.86 11.89 0.07
CA PRO A 34 13.82 12.72 0.65
C PRO A 34 12.71 11.88 1.29
N GLN A 35 11.90 12.51 2.14
CA GLN A 35 10.70 11.85 2.70
C GLN A 35 9.64 11.67 1.59
N PRO A 36 8.99 10.50 1.47
CA PRO A 36 7.93 10.29 0.49
C PRO A 36 6.74 11.25 0.66
N LEU A 37 6.15 11.70 -0.45
CA LEU A 37 4.92 12.50 -0.40
C LEU A 37 3.74 11.66 0.07
N VAL A 38 2.99 12.19 1.04
CA VAL A 38 1.87 11.47 1.68
C VAL A 38 0.50 11.89 1.15
N HIS A 39 0.32 13.17 0.86
CA HIS A 39 -1.00 13.76 0.54
C HIS A 39 -0.88 15.02 -0.33
N HIS A 40 0.32 15.30 -0.83
CA HIS A 40 0.55 16.32 -1.85
C HIS A 40 0.76 15.62 -3.18
N LEU A 41 0.09 16.08 -4.22
CA LEU A 41 0.14 15.55 -5.57
C LEU A 41 1.05 16.44 -6.43
N PRO A 42 1.92 15.86 -7.25
CA PRO A 42 2.61 16.58 -8.31
C PRO A 42 1.61 17.11 -9.34
N THR A 43 1.75 18.38 -9.74
CA THR A 43 0.96 19.01 -10.81
C THR A 43 1.84 19.38 -12.00
N ASP A 44 1.20 19.88 -13.07
CA ASP A 44 1.91 20.39 -14.23
C ASP A 44 2.84 21.55 -13.82
N GLY A 45 4.13 21.46 -14.18
CA GLY A 45 5.13 22.50 -13.87
C GLY A 45 5.92 22.31 -12.56
N GLU A 46 6.11 21.07 -12.10
CA GLU A 46 6.92 20.71 -10.90
C GLU A 46 6.39 21.21 -9.55
N HIS A 47 5.18 21.76 -9.51
CA HIS A 47 4.53 22.20 -8.29
C HIS A 47 3.89 21.03 -7.54
N LEU A 48 3.70 21.21 -6.23
CA LEU A 48 3.01 20.26 -5.36
C LEU A 48 1.73 20.92 -4.84
N GLU A 49 0.59 20.29 -5.10
CA GLU A 49 -0.70 20.70 -4.57
C GLU A 49 -1.19 19.73 -3.50
N GLU A 50 -1.82 20.25 -2.46
CA GLU A 50 -2.44 19.41 -1.43
C GLU A 50 -3.65 18.66 -2.02
N TYR A 51 -3.87 17.41 -1.61
CA TYR A 51 -5.04 16.65 -2.05
C TYR A 51 -6.35 17.30 -1.59
N HIS A 52 -7.23 17.60 -2.55
CA HIS A 52 -8.54 18.18 -2.29
C HIS A 52 -9.62 17.11 -2.08
N ALA A 53 -9.98 16.85 -0.83
CA ALA A 53 -11.03 15.90 -0.49
C ALA A 53 -12.44 16.41 -0.80
N SER A 54 -13.37 15.47 -1.06
CA SER A 54 -14.78 15.77 -1.38
C SER A 54 -15.79 15.03 -0.48
N GLY A 55 -15.32 14.39 0.59
CA GLY A 55 -16.14 13.67 1.54
C GLY A 55 -16.62 12.30 1.04
N LYS A 56 -15.84 11.63 0.17
CA LYS A 56 -16.22 10.37 -0.49
C LYS A 56 -16.36 9.19 0.47
N LEU A 57 -15.71 9.26 1.63
CA LEU A 57 -15.61 8.16 2.60
C LEU A 57 -16.23 8.51 3.96
N LYS A 58 -17.15 9.49 3.98
CA LYS A 58 -17.90 9.89 5.17
C LYS A 58 -18.43 8.68 5.94
N SER A 59 -18.08 8.63 7.23
CA SER A 59 -18.54 7.61 8.18
C SER A 59 -18.11 6.17 7.88
N LYS A 60 -17.11 5.97 7.01
CA LYS A 60 -16.55 4.64 6.76
C LYS A 60 -15.54 4.26 7.85
N ILE A 61 -15.51 2.97 8.20
CA ILE A 61 -14.47 2.35 9.03
C ILE A 61 -13.52 1.57 8.13
N ALA A 62 -12.24 1.94 8.14
CA ALA A 62 -11.21 1.29 7.34
C ALA A 62 -10.23 0.49 8.20
N LEU A 63 -9.84 -0.69 7.72
CA LEU A 63 -8.71 -1.46 8.23
C LEU A 63 -7.64 -1.53 7.13
N ILE A 64 -6.45 -1.02 7.43
CA ILE A 64 -5.34 -0.90 6.48
C ILE A 64 -4.11 -1.62 7.05
N THR A 65 -3.60 -2.63 6.35
CA THR A 65 -2.33 -3.27 6.71
C THR A 65 -1.14 -2.55 6.08
N GLY A 66 -0.04 -2.39 6.82
CA GLY A 66 1.10 -1.58 6.38
C GLY A 66 0.72 -0.11 6.19
N GLY A 67 -0.19 0.39 7.03
CA GLY A 67 -0.70 1.76 6.98
C GLY A 67 0.19 2.77 7.69
N ASP A 68 1.24 2.31 8.35
CA ASP A 68 2.24 3.10 9.07
C ASP A 68 3.17 3.87 8.12
N SER A 69 3.34 3.41 6.87
CA SER A 69 4.32 3.96 5.94
C SER A 69 3.95 3.79 4.46
N GLY A 70 4.76 4.36 3.57
CA GLY A 70 4.64 4.21 2.11
C GLY A 70 3.24 4.50 1.55
N ILE A 71 2.76 3.60 0.68
CA ILE A 71 1.43 3.67 0.05
C ILE A 71 0.33 3.62 1.12
N GLY A 72 0.43 2.72 2.09
CA GLY A 72 -0.59 2.58 3.14
C GLY A 72 -0.75 3.84 3.99
N ARG A 73 0.33 4.54 4.34
CA ARG A 73 0.29 5.84 5.02
C ARG A 73 -0.46 6.90 4.20
N SER A 74 -0.22 6.92 2.89
CA SER A 74 -0.90 7.87 1.99
C SER A 74 -2.38 7.53 1.85
N VAL A 75 -2.72 6.25 1.74
CA VAL A 75 -4.11 5.77 1.74
C VAL A 75 -4.80 6.16 3.05
N ALA A 76 -4.17 5.92 4.21
CA ALA A 76 -4.73 6.30 5.50
C ALA A 76 -4.96 7.82 5.62
N ALA A 77 -4.00 8.63 5.17
CA ALA A 77 -4.14 10.08 5.16
C ALA A 77 -5.28 10.55 4.25
N LEU A 78 -5.37 10.06 3.01
CA LEU A 78 -6.44 10.44 2.09
C LEU A 78 -7.80 9.93 2.58
N PHE A 79 -7.87 8.74 3.17
CA PHE A 79 -9.10 8.23 3.78
C PHE A 79 -9.59 9.12 4.91
N SER A 80 -8.68 9.64 5.75
CA SER A 80 -9.04 10.60 6.79
C SER A 80 -9.53 11.94 6.25
N LEU A 81 -8.89 12.46 5.18
CA LEU A 81 -9.31 13.69 4.51
C LEU A 81 -10.70 13.52 3.87
N GLU A 82 -11.01 12.33 3.35
CA GLU A 82 -12.30 12.00 2.76
C GLU A 82 -13.41 11.70 3.78
N GLY A 83 -13.11 11.82 5.08
CA GLY A 83 -14.09 11.81 6.15
C GLY A 83 -14.37 10.44 6.78
N CYS A 84 -13.43 9.49 6.69
CA CYS A 84 -13.53 8.24 7.46
C CYS A 84 -13.75 8.54 8.95
N GLU A 85 -14.66 7.79 9.58
CA GLU A 85 -14.91 7.91 11.02
C GLU A 85 -13.76 7.28 11.83
N GLY A 86 -13.22 6.16 11.34
CA GLY A 86 -12.14 5.45 11.99
C GLY A 86 -11.25 4.69 11.02
N ILE A 87 -9.96 4.64 11.34
CA ILE A 87 -8.95 3.88 10.60
C ILE A 87 -8.16 3.02 11.58
N ALA A 88 -8.13 1.72 11.36
CA ALA A 88 -7.19 0.82 12.00
C ALA A 88 -5.97 0.63 11.09
N ILE A 89 -4.78 0.81 11.65
CA ILE A 89 -3.50 0.60 10.98
C ILE A 89 -2.83 -0.61 11.63
N VAL A 90 -2.52 -1.62 10.82
CA VAL A 90 -1.71 -2.77 11.25
C VAL A 90 -0.28 -2.57 10.79
N HIS A 91 0.68 -2.75 11.68
CA HIS A 91 2.12 -2.57 11.43
C HIS A 91 2.95 -3.56 12.26
N LEU A 92 4.27 -3.63 12.01
CA LEU A 92 5.19 -4.44 12.79
C LEU A 92 5.92 -3.63 13.88
N PRO A 93 6.47 -4.27 14.94
CA PRO A 93 7.08 -3.56 16.07
C PRO A 93 8.16 -2.55 15.71
N ARG A 94 8.96 -2.83 14.67
CA ARG A 94 10.03 -1.94 14.21
C ARG A 94 9.52 -0.61 13.66
N GLU A 95 8.29 -0.60 13.13
CA GLU A 95 7.66 0.54 12.48
C GLU A 95 6.82 1.37 13.46
N GLU A 96 6.85 1.07 14.77
CA GLU A 96 6.01 1.73 15.78
C GLU A 96 6.12 3.27 15.73
N LYS A 97 7.34 3.79 15.56
CA LYS A 97 7.57 5.24 15.42
C LYS A 97 6.83 5.83 14.21
N ASP A 98 6.83 5.11 13.09
CA ASP A 98 6.17 5.51 11.86
C ASP A 98 4.64 5.40 11.95
N ALA A 99 4.15 4.38 12.65
CA ALA A 99 2.73 4.21 12.95
C ALA A 99 2.20 5.33 13.87
N GLN A 100 2.92 5.64 14.95
CA GLN A 100 2.58 6.73 15.86
C GLN A 100 2.59 8.09 15.17
N GLU A 101 3.57 8.35 14.31
CA GLU A 101 3.62 9.59 13.55
C GLU A 101 2.46 9.70 12.55
N THR A 102 2.09 8.60 11.90
CA THR A 102 0.91 8.56 11.01
C THR A 102 -0.36 8.86 11.78
N LYS A 103 -0.58 8.19 12.92
CA LYS A 103 -1.71 8.44 13.82
C LYS A 103 -1.78 9.90 14.25
N ARG A 104 -0.68 10.42 14.81
CA ARG A 104 -0.59 11.80 15.31
C ARG A 104 -0.95 12.81 14.23
N ARG A 105 -0.46 12.61 13.00
CA ARG A 105 -0.76 13.51 11.87
C ARG A 105 -2.23 13.45 11.47
N ILE A 106 -2.79 12.25 11.30
CA ILE A 106 -4.20 12.06 10.93
C ILE A 106 -5.13 12.71 11.96
N GLU A 107 -4.94 12.39 13.24
CA GLU A 107 -5.80 12.90 14.33
C GLU A 107 -5.65 14.41 14.55
N LYS A 108 -4.54 15.02 14.13
CA LYS A 108 -4.34 16.47 14.21
C LYS A 108 -5.11 17.23 13.12
N GLN A 109 -5.37 16.61 11.96
CA GLN A 109 -5.86 17.30 10.75
C GLN A 109 -7.24 16.82 10.29
N SER A 110 -7.80 15.83 10.98
CA SER A 110 -9.12 15.28 10.69
C SER A 110 -9.79 14.86 12.00
N ASN A 111 -11.11 14.65 11.95
CA ASN A 111 -11.85 14.05 13.07
C ASN A 111 -11.81 12.52 13.04
N THR A 112 -10.91 11.92 12.26
CA THR A 112 -10.79 10.47 12.11
C THR A 112 -10.04 9.86 13.28
N HIS A 113 -10.63 8.87 13.94
CA HIS A 113 -9.97 8.14 15.02
C HIS A 113 -9.01 7.09 14.47
N VAL A 114 -7.77 7.03 14.99
CA VAL A 114 -6.79 6.03 14.55
C VAL A 114 -6.52 4.99 15.64
N GLU A 115 -6.71 3.72 15.30
CA GLU A 115 -6.30 2.57 16.10
C GLU A 115 -5.03 1.96 15.52
N LEU A 116 -4.00 1.77 16.34
CA LEU A 116 -2.76 1.12 15.93
C LEU A 116 -2.76 -0.32 16.46
N ILE A 117 -2.45 -1.28 15.58
CA ILE A 117 -2.48 -2.70 15.90
C ILE A 117 -1.14 -3.31 15.48
N CYS A 118 -0.24 -3.49 16.45
CA CYS A 118 1.09 -4.04 16.21
C CYS A 118 1.04 -5.58 16.17
N LYS A 119 0.90 -6.18 14.98
CA LYS A 119 0.73 -7.63 14.78
C LYS A 119 1.25 -8.09 13.43
N ASP A 120 1.90 -9.25 13.42
CA ASP A 120 2.28 -9.94 12.18
C ASP A 120 1.06 -10.63 11.54
N ILE A 121 0.70 -10.20 10.33
CA ILE A 121 -0.46 -10.71 9.58
C ILE A 121 -0.23 -12.12 9.02
N GLY A 122 1.01 -12.61 8.97
CA GLY A 122 1.34 -13.95 8.48
C GLY A 122 0.81 -15.09 9.36
N CYS A 123 0.17 -14.79 10.49
CA CYS A 123 -0.44 -15.75 11.41
C CYS A 123 -1.96 -15.57 11.47
N GLU A 124 -2.73 -16.64 11.24
CA GLU A 124 -4.21 -16.57 11.25
C GLU A 124 -4.77 -16.15 12.62
N LYS A 125 -4.14 -16.57 13.72
CA LYS A 125 -4.52 -16.15 15.07
C LYS A 125 -4.44 -14.61 15.23
N ASN A 126 -3.37 -14.01 14.70
CA ASN A 126 -3.23 -12.56 14.72
C ASN A 126 -4.28 -11.89 13.84
N ALA A 127 -4.63 -12.46 12.68
CA ALA A 127 -5.71 -11.94 11.84
C ALA A 127 -7.05 -11.91 12.59
N ILE A 128 -7.38 -12.93 13.37
CA ILE A 128 -8.59 -12.94 14.22
C ILE A 128 -8.53 -11.79 15.23
N GLU A 129 -7.43 -11.65 15.98
CA GLU A 129 -7.27 -10.61 17.00
C GLU A 129 -7.32 -9.19 16.39
N ILE A 130 -6.77 -8.99 15.19
CA ILE A 130 -6.86 -7.74 14.44
C ILE A 130 -8.32 -7.42 14.14
N ILE A 131 -9.07 -8.36 13.56
CA ILE A 131 -10.49 -8.14 13.22
C ILE A 131 -11.33 -7.88 14.48
N ASP A 132 -11.12 -8.65 15.54
CA ASP A 132 -11.82 -8.49 16.81
C ASP A 132 -11.56 -7.10 17.42
N THR A 133 -10.35 -6.58 17.30
CA THR A 133 -10.00 -5.24 17.80
C THR A 133 -10.78 -4.15 17.06
N VAL A 134 -10.84 -4.22 15.73
CA VAL A 134 -11.60 -3.25 14.91
C VAL A 134 -13.10 -3.35 15.19
N VAL A 135 -13.64 -4.56 15.26
CA VAL A 135 -15.06 -4.81 15.50
C VAL A 135 -15.45 -4.42 16.93
N LYS A 136 -14.60 -4.66 17.93
CA LYS A 136 -14.85 -4.21 19.30
C LYS A 136 -14.94 -2.69 19.39
N LYS A 137 -14.13 -1.97 18.60
CA LYS A 137 -14.09 -0.50 18.63
C LYS A 137 -15.23 0.15 17.86
N TRP A 138 -15.53 -0.34 16.65
CA TRP A 138 -16.48 0.32 15.73
C TRP A 138 -17.68 -0.54 15.30
N GLY A 139 -17.72 -1.81 15.68
CA GLY A 139 -18.82 -2.74 15.39
C GLY A 139 -18.93 -3.22 13.94
N ARG A 140 -18.10 -2.70 13.02
CA ARG A 140 -18.15 -3.00 11.58
C ARG A 140 -16.79 -2.79 10.90
N ILE A 141 -16.67 -3.31 9.69
CA ILE A 141 -15.60 -2.97 8.75
C ILE A 141 -16.25 -2.60 7.42
N ASP A 142 -16.01 -1.37 6.95
CA ASP A 142 -16.54 -0.90 5.67
C ASP A 142 -15.53 -1.06 4.53
N VAL A 143 -14.25 -0.83 4.82
CA VAL A 143 -13.15 -0.94 3.86
C VAL A 143 -12.02 -1.78 4.45
N LEU A 144 -11.64 -2.86 3.78
CA LEU A 144 -10.43 -3.62 4.09
C LEU A 144 -9.38 -3.35 3.01
N VAL A 145 -8.23 -2.82 3.39
CA VAL A 145 -7.08 -2.61 2.51
C VAL A 145 -5.96 -3.57 2.90
N ASN A 146 -5.77 -4.62 2.09
CA ASN A 146 -4.65 -5.54 2.24
C ASN A 146 -3.45 -4.99 1.48
N ASN A 147 -2.58 -4.26 2.18
CA ASN A 147 -1.45 -3.55 1.58
C ASN A 147 -0.08 -4.01 2.09
N ALA A 148 0.02 -4.49 3.33
CA ALA A 148 1.28 -5.00 3.88
C ALA A 148 1.89 -6.09 2.98
N SER A 149 3.20 -6.00 2.78
CA SER A 149 3.96 -6.88 1.91
C SER A 149 5.44 -6.86 2.32
N GLU A 150 6.13 -7.96 2.09
CA GLU A 150 7.60 -8.04 2.12
C GLU A 150 8.11 -8.59 0.78
N GLN A 151 9.39 -8.36 0.49
CA GLN A 151 10.03 -8.83 -0.75
C GLN A 151 11.53 -8.99 -0.53
N HIS A 152 12.13 -10.06 -1.05
CA HIS A 152 13.56 -10.32 -0.86
C HIS A 152 14.18 -10.65 -2.22
N LEU A 153 15.37 -10.12 -2.49
CA LEU A 153 16.06 -10.42 -3.75
C LEU A 153 16.64 -11.83 -3.72
N SER A 154 16.45 -12.54 -4.82
CA SER A 154 17.08 -13.83 -5.09
C SER A 154 17.55 -13.85 -6.54
N GLY A 155 18.86 -14.07 -6.75
CA GLY A 155 19.50 -13.99 -8.07
C GLY A 155 19.23 -15.19 -8.96
N SER A 156 19.00 -16.36 -8.35
CA SER A 156 18.68 -17.62 -8.99
C SER A 156 17.63 -18.37 -8.17
N ILE A 157 16.82 -19.19 -8.83
CA ILE A 157 15.91 -20.10 -8.14
C ILE A 157 16.66 -21.09 -7.23
N GLU A 158 17.93 -21.39 -7.52
CA GLU A 158 18.79 -22.24 -6.70
C GLU A 158 19.14 -21.59 -5.35
N ASP A 159 19.12 -20.25 -5.27
CA ASP A 159 19.41 -19.49 -4.04
C ASP A 159 18.16 -19.25 -3.19
N LEU A 160 16.97 -19.56 -3.72
CA LEU A 160 15.70 -19.30 -3.05
C LEU A 160 15.48 -20.32 -1.92
N SER A 161 15.70 -19.90 -0.68
CA SER A 161 15.48 -20.75 0.47
C SER A 161 13.99 -21.02 0.74
N ALA A 162 13.70 -22.16 1.36
CA ALA A 162 12.34 -22.50 1.77
C ALA A 162 11.79 -21.49 2.79
N GLU A 163 12.64 -20.97 3.66
CA GLU A 163 12.29 -19.98 4.67
C GLU A 163 11.88 -18.65 4.03
N GLN A 164 12.64 -18.16 3.04
CA GLN A 164 12.28 -16.95 2.29
C GLN A 164 10.96 -17.16 1.56
N LEU A 165 10.82 -18.27 0.83
CA LEU A 165 9.62 -18.59 0.08
C LEU A 165 8.39 -18.63 1.00
N GLU A 166 8.46 -19.38 2.11
CA GLU A 166 7.36 -19.46 3.07
C GLU A 166 7.06 -18.07 3.64
N ARG A 167 8.07 -17.34 4.08
CA ARG A 167 7.90 -16.02 4.71
C ARG A 167 7.16 -15.06 3.77
N THR A 168 7.66 -14.89 2.54
CA THR A 168 7.04 -14.07 1.49
C THR A 168 5.58 -14.46 1.25
N PHE A 169 5.26 -15.76 1.18
CA PHE A 169 3.88 -16.24 1.00
C PHE A 169 2.99 -15.96 2.21
N ARG A 170 3.51 -16.13 3.43
CA ARG A 170 2.76 -15.87 4.66
C ARG A 170 2.34 -14.42 4.75
N SER A 171 3.27 -13.49 4.51
CA SER A 171 3.01 -12.06 4.59
C SER A 171 2.12 -11.58 3.45
N ASN A 172 2.47 -11.92 2.20
CA ASN A 172 1.84 -11.32 1.03
C ASN A 172 0.51 -11.98 0.63
N LEU A 173 0.35 -13.28 0.88
CA LEU A 173 -0.81 -14.05 0.41
C LEU A 173 -1.66 -14.59 1.58
N TYR A 174 -1.06 -15.31 2.53
CA TYR A 174 -1.84 -15.93 3.61
C TYR A 174 -2.44 -14.87 4.53
N GLY A 175 -1.69 -13.84 4.92
CA GLY A 175 -2.21 -12.75 5.76
C GLY A 175 -3.41 -12.06 5.12
N MET A 176 -3.36 -11.75 3.83
CA MET A 176 -4.50 -11.20 3.07
C MET A 176 -5.71 -12.14 3.09
N ILE A 177 -5.49 -13.44 2.88
CA ILE A 177 -6.55 -14.45 2.88
C ILE A 177 -7.19 -14.55 4.27
N PHE A 178 -6.39 -14.65 5.33
CA PHE A 178 -6.89 -14.74 6.70
C PHE A 178 -7.69 -13.50 7.09
N LEU A 179 -7.14 -12.30 6.87
CA LEU A 179 -7.85 -11.06 7.17
C LEU A 179 -9.16 -10.96 6.40
N SER A 180 -9.16 -11.26 5.10
CA SER A 180 -10.39 -11.24 4.27
C SER A 180 -11.42 -12.26 4.79
N LYS A 181 -11.00 -13.50 5.05
CA LYS A 181 -11.85 -14.58 5.58
C LYS A 181 -12.58 -14.17 6.86
N HIS A 182 -11.90 -13.48 7.76
CA HIS A 182 -12.48 -13.05 9.04
C HIS A 182 -13.25 -11.73 8.92
N ALA A 183 -12.76 -10.76 8.15
CA ALA A 183 -13.41 -9.46 7.96
C ALA A 183 -14.80 -9.57 7.33
N ILE A 184 -15.00 -10.46 6.36
CA ILE A 184 -16.28 -10.59 5.61
C ILE A 184 -17.49 -10.83 6.52
N LYS A 185 -17.30 -11.40 7.71
CA LYS A 185 -18.38 -11.61 8.71
C LYS A 185 -18.93 -10.29 9.27
N HIS A 186 -18.16 -9.21 9.18
CA HIS A 186 -18.45 -7.89 9.74
C HIS A 186 -18.59 -6.81 8.66
N MET A 187 -18.55 -7.21 7.39
CA MET A 187 -18.75 -6.35 6.23
C MET A 187 -20.19 -6.46 5.74
N LYS A 188 -20.80 -5.32 5.38
CA LYS A 188 -22.19 -5.24 4.91
C LYS A 188 -22.23 -4.95 3.41
N LYS A 189 -23.43 -5.00 2.82
CA LYS A 189 -23.65 -4.52 1.46
C LYS A 189 -23.13 -3.08 1.33
N GLY A 190 -22.33 -2.81 0.31
CA GLY A 190 -21.64 -1.53 0.10
C GLY A 190 -20.26 -1.42 0.75
N SER A 191 -19.79 -2.45 1.45
CA SER A 191 -18.39 -2.58 1.87
C SER A 191 -17.50 -2.99 0.68
N THR A 192 -16.18 -2.82 0.83
CA THR A 192 -15.21 -3.12 -0.23
C THR A 192 -13.89 -3.65 0.33
N ILE A 193 -13.25 -4.55 -0.43
CA ILE A 193 -11.90 -5.05 -0.18
C ILE A 193 -11.00 -4.55 -1.30
N ILE A 194 -9.85 -3.98 -0.95
CA ILE A 194 -8.85 -3.47 -1.89
C ILE A 194 -7.52 -4.15 -1.58
N ASN A 195 -6.94 -4.83 -2.57
CA ASN A 195 -5.68 -5.54 -2.41
C ASN A 195 -4.56 -4.81 -3.17
N THR A 196 -3.39 -4.65 -2.55
CA THR A 196 -2.20 -4.14 -3.23
C THR A 196 -1.46 -5.29 -3.92
N THR A 197 -1.61 -5.39 -5.24
CA THR A 197 -0.78 -6.26 -6.08
C THR A 197 0.46 -5.48 -6.58
N SER A 198 0.99 -5.82 -7.75
CA SER A 198 2.13 -5.14 -8.39
C SER A 198 2.12 -5.37 -9.90
N VAL A 199 2.81 -4.50 -10.63
CA VAL A 199 3.17 -4.73 -12.05
C VAL A 199 3.83 -6.09 -12.28
N THR A 200 4.56 -6.63 -11.30
CA THR A 200 5.29 -7.90 -11.45
C THR A 200 4.36 -9.10 -11.58
N ALA A 201 3.10 -8.98 -11.15
CA ALA A 201 2.07 -9.98 -11.43
C ALA A 201 1.81 -10.14 -12.95
N TYR A 202 2.13 -9.11 -13.74
CA TYR A 202 1.84 -9.04 -15.17
C TYR A 202 3.10 -9.14 -16.04
N LYS A 203 4.23 -8.69 -15.52
CA LYS A 203 5.51 -8.64 -16.25
C LYS A 203 6.56 -9.61 -15.75
N GLY A 204 6.39 -10.15 -14.54
CA GLY A 204 7.44 -10.86 -13.81
C GLY A 204 8.57 -9.91 -13.36
N HIS A 205 9.53 -10.46 -12.62
CA HIS A 205 10.78 -9.78 -12.28
C HIS A 205 11.87 -10.81 -11.99
N GLN A 206 13.02 -10.66 -12.63
CA GLN A 206 14.09 -11.68 -12.61
C GLN A 206 14.65 -11.96 -11.21
N LEU A 207 14.69 -10.96 -10.32
CA LEU A 207 15.22 -11.11 -8.95
C LEU A 207 14.15 -11.31 -7.86
N LEU A 208 12.86 -11.33 -8.23
CA LEU A 208 11.74 -11.30 -7.28
C LEU A 208 10.74 -12.40 -7.63
N LEU A 209 11.21 -13.63 -7.77
CA LEU A 209 10.40 -14.77 -8.22
C LEU A 209 9.24 -15.07 -7.27
N ASP A 210 9.53 -15.34 -6.00
CA ASP A 210 8.55 -15.62 -4.95
C ASP A 210 7.56 -14.46 -4.79
N TYR A 211 8.06 -13.23 -4.72
CA TYR A 211 7.23 -12.04 -4.67
C TYR A 211 6.29 -11.93 -5.87
N SER A 212 6.80 -12.08 -7.11
CA SER A 212 5.99 -11.99 -8.33
C SER A 212 4.87 -13.04 -8.34
N ILE A 213 5.16 -14.26 -7.87
CA ILE A 213 4.16 -15.31 -7.70
C ILE A 213 3.09 -14.87 -6.69
N THR A 214 3.47 -14.33 -5.53
CA THR A 214 2.48 -13.85 -4.55
C THR A 214 1.60 -12.73 -5.13
N LYS A 215 2.16 -11.80 -5.90
CA LYS A 215 1.39 -10.71 -6.53
C LYS A 215 0.45 -11.20 -7.62
N ALA A 216 0.86 -12.19 -8.42
CA ALA A 216 -0.06 -12.88 -9.34
C ALA A 216 -1.17 -13.64 -8.60
N GLY A 217 -0.83 -14.28 -7.47
CA GLY A 217 -1.79 -14.91 -6.57
C GLY A 217 -2.84 -13.92 -6.03
N ILE A 218 -2.43 -12.70 -5.67
CA ILE A 218 -3.34 -11.62 -5.24
C ILE A 218 -4.32 -11.25 -6.37
N VAL A 219 -3.89 -11.22 -7.63
CA VAL A 219 -4.80 -10.96 -8.78
C VAL A 219 -5.84 -12.08 -8.91
N GLY A 220 -5.40 -13.34 -8.87
CA GLY A 220 -6.29 -14.49 -8.90
C GLY A 220 -7.29 -14.52 -7.73
N PHE A 221 -6.82 -14.21 -6.53
CA PHE A 221 -7.64 -14.09 -5.32
C PHE A 221 -8.68 -12.97 -5.45
N THR A 222 -8.27 -11.78 -5.92
CA THR A 222 -9.15 -10.62 -6.11
C THR A 222 -10.31 -10.96 -7.05
N ARG A 223 -10.00 -11.55 -8.21
CA ARG A 223 -11.00 -11.98 -9.20
C ARG A 223 -11.94 -13.03 -8.61
N SER A 224 -11.39 -14.08 -8.00
CA SER A 224 -12.19 -15.18 -7.45
C SER A 224 -13.09 -14.74 -6.30
N LEU A 225 -12.57 -13.95 -5.36
CA LEU A 225 -13.33 -13.45 -4.21
C LEU A 225 -14.41 -12.44 -4.63
N SER A 226 -14.14 -11.61 -5.65
CA SER A 226 -15.15 -10.69 -6.20
C SER A 226 -16.41 -11.43 -6.67
N LEU A 227 -16.24 -12.57 -7.34
CA LEU A 227 -17.34 -13.40 -7.81
C LEU A 227 -18.12 -14.03 -6.65
N GLN A 228 -17.43 -14.48 -5.60
CA GLN A 228 -18.08 -15.04 -4.41
C GLN A 228 -18.87 -14.00 -3.62
N LEU A 229 -18.41 -12.75 -3.59
CA LEU A 229 -18.98 -11.70 -2.75
C LEU A 229 -19.98 -10.79 -3.47
N ILE A 230 -20.15 -10.94 -4.79
CA ILE A 230 -21.06 -10.11 -5.58
C ILE A 230 -22.50 -10.17 -5.08
N SER A 231 -22.98 -11.36 -4.68
CA SER A 231 -24.34 -11.56 -4.14
C SER A 231 -24.53 -10.91 -2.76
N LYS A 232 -23.46 -10.69 -2.01
CA LYS A 232 -23.45 -9.94 -0.75
C LYS A 232 -23.34 -8.43 -0.96
N GLY A 233 -23.13 -7.99 -2.21
CA GLY A 233 -22.90 -6.60 -2.56
C GLY A 233 -21.62 -6.02 -1.95
N ILE A 234 -20.59 -6.86 -1.77
CA ILE A 234 -19.25 -6.45 -1.36
C ILE A 234 -18.35 -6.49 -2.59
N ARG A 235 -17.67 -5.37 -2.87
CA ARG A 235 -16.75 -5.27 -4.01
C ARG A 235 -15.35 -5.74 -3.60
N VAL A 236 -14.61 -6.34 -4.52
CA VAL A 236 -13.22 -6.74 -4.29
C VAL A 236 -12.41 -6.32 -5.51
N ASN A 237 -11.45 -5.41 -5.33
CA ASN A 237 -10.60 -4.91 -6.42
C ASN A 237 -9.15 -4.87 -5.97
N ALA A 238 -8.24 -4.60 -6.91
CA ALA A 238 -6.83 -4.43 -6.60
C ALA A 238 -6.26 -3.16 -7.22
N VAL A 239 -5.12 -2.74 -6.68
CA VAL A 239 -4.27 -1.70 -7.26
C VAL A 239 -2.90 -2.33 -7.51
N ALA A 240 -2.34 -2.10 -8.69
CA ALA A 240 -1.06 -2.59 -9.16
C ALA A 240 -0.10 -1.41 -9.38
N PRO A 241 0.54 -0.90 -8.31
CA PRO A 241 1.59 0.08 -8.44
C PRO A 241 2.78 -0.49 -9.22
N ASP A 242 3.59 0.40 -9.79
CA ASP A 242 4.86 -0.02 -10.38
C ASP A 242 5.84 -0.44 -9.29
N ILE A 243 6.57 -1.50 -9.55
CA ILE A 243 7.83 -1.80 -8.88
C ILE A 243 8.84 -2.16 -9.96
N SER A 244 10.11 -1.86 -9.71
CA SER A 244 11.25 -2.03 -10.61
C SER A 244 11.17 -3.23 -11.56
N GLN A 245 11.63 -3.07 -12.81
CA GLN A 245 11.67 -4.14 -13.84
C GLN A 245 13.08 -4.52 -14.29
N SER A 246 14.13 -3.83 -13.84
CA SER A 246 15.48 -4.04 -14.36
C SER A 246 16.56 -3.86 -13.29
N ILE A 247 17.60 -4.70 -13.36
CA ILE A 247 18.85 -4.57 -12.59
C ILE A 247 19.67 -3.32 -12.95
N VAL A 248 19.36 -2.71 -14.10
CA VAL A 248 19.97 -1.46 -14.60
C VAL A 248 18.96 -0.31 -14.72
N SER A 249 17.67 -0.52 -14.42
CA SER A 249 16.68 0.55 -14.45
C SER A 249 15.70 0.39 -13.29
N PHE A 250 15.97 1.15 -12.24
CA PHE A 250 15.32 0.98 -10.95
C PHE A 250 14.12 1.94 -10.80
N ARG A 251 12.89 1.38 -10.82
CA ARG A 251 11.65 2.14 -11.11
C ARG A 251 10.47 1.86 -10.14
N PRO A 252 10.55 2.13 -8.83
CA PRO A 252 9.41 1.90 -7.94
C PRO A 252 8.75 3.19 -7.42
N ILE A 253 7.56 3.04 -6.84
CA ILE A 253 6.98 4.05 -5.95
C ILE A 253 7.92 4.24 -4.74
N TRP A 254 8.30 5.49 -4.43
CA TRP A 254 9.24 5.78 -3.33
C TRP A 254 8.65 5.39 -1.97
N THR A 255 9.05 4.24 -1.44
CA THR A 255 8.50 3.63 -0.21
C THR A 255 9.60 2.95 0.63
N PRO A 256 9.39 2.73 1.94
CA PRO A 256 10.40 2.06 2.77
C PRO A 256 10.69 0.62 2.33
N LEU A 257 9.69 -0.08 1.75
CA LEU A 257 9.87 -1.43 1.20
C LEU A 257 11.04 -1.48 0.21
N ILE A 258 11.21 -0.44 -0.59
CA ILE A 258 12.28 -0.35 -1.58
C ILE A 258 13.64 -0.22 -0.92
N LYS A 259 13.78 0.68 0.05
CA LYS A 259 15.04 0.87 0.77
C LYS A 259 15.45 -0.38 1.57
N ALA A 260 14.47 -1.19 1.96
CA ALA A 260 14.72 -2.43 2.69
C ALA A 260 14.97 -3.66 1.79
N SER A 261 14.84 -3.51 0.47
CA SER A 261 14.93 -4.64 -0.47
C SER A 261 16.12 -4.56 -1.43
N PHE A 262 16.59 -3.35 -1.75
CA PHE A 262 17.56 -3.15 -2.81
C PHE A 262 18.85 -2.50 -2.29
N PRO A 263 20.01 -2.95 -2.78
CA PRO A 263 21.29 -2.39 -2.39
C PRO A 263 21.48 -0.96 -2.94
N PRO A 264 22.32 -0.15 -2.29
CA PRO A 264 22.51 1.26 -2.64
C PRO A 264 22.89 1.51 -4.11
N GLU A 265 23.63 0.60 -4.75
CA GLU A 265 24.06 0.70 -6.15
C GLU A 265 22.89 0.67 -7.13
N MET A 266 21.80 -0.01 -6.78
CA MET A 266 20.57 -0.01 -7.58
C MET A 266 19.71 1.24 -7.34
N ILE A 267 20.06 2.08 -6.37
CA ILE A 267 19.33 3.32 -6.04
C ILE A 267 19.89 4.53 -6.80
N ASP A 268 21.14 4.50 -7.29
CA ASP A 268 21.79 5.67 -7.93
C ASP A 268 21.10 6.14 -9.25
N GLU A 269 20.37 5.26 -9.94
CA GLU A 269 19.63 5.56 -11.18
C GLU A 269 18.11 5.60 -10.99
N PHE A 270 17.64 5.87 -9.76
CA PHE A 270 16.23 5.82 -9.39
C PHE A 270 15.33 6.69 -10.30
N GLY A 271 14.34 6.08 -10.96
CA GLY A 271 13.22 6.76 -11.61
C GLY A 271 13.48 7.44 -12.97
N LYS A 272 14.73 7.54 -13.46
CA LYS A 272 15.09 8.36 -14.63
C LYS A 272 14.61 7.85 -16.00
N GLU A 273 14.03 6.65 -16.08
CA GLU A 273 13.75 5.98 -17.37
C GLU A 273 12.30 5.44 -17.58
N VAL A 274 11.34 5.82 -16.73
CA VAL A 274 9.92 5.59 -17.08
C VAL A 274 9.47 6.62 -18.14
N PRO A 275 8.39 6.40 -18.91
CA PRO A 275 7.88 7.42 -19.84
C PRO A 275 7.65 8.78 -19.17
N PHE A 276 7.33 8.76 -17.87
CA PHE A 276 7.13 9.94 -17.04
C PHE A 276 8.41 10.57 -16.46
N GLY A 277 9.60 10.00 -16.73
CA GLY A 277 10.91 10.55 -16.36
C GLY A 277 11.27 10.59 -14.87
N ARG A 278 10.41 10.09 -13.97
CA ARG A 278 10.65 10.07 -12.52
C ARG A 278 9.95 8.91 -11.82
N ALA A 279 10.35 8.64 -10.58
CA ALA A 279 9.60 7.73 -9.73
C ALA A 279 8.25 8.32 -9.28
N GLY A 280 7.26 7.44 -9.12
CA GLY A 280 5.98 7.80 -8.53
C GLY A 280 6.08 7.97 -7.02
N GLN A 281 5.25 8.84 -6.47
CA GLN A 281 5.13 9.05 -5.03
C GLN A 281 3.92 8.27 -4.47
N PRO A 282 3.96 7.84 -3.21
CA PRO A 282 2.83 7.17 -2.57
C PRO A 282 1.50 7.94 -2.65
N SER A 283 1.57 9.27 -2.59
CA SER A 283 0.42 10.16 -2.74
C SER A 283 -0.26 10.06 -4.11
N GLU A 284 0.45 9.67 -5.18
CA GLU A 284 -0.12 9.54 -6.53
C GLU A 284 -0.87 8.21 -6.72
N VAL A 285 -0.58 7.23 -5.88
CA VAL A 285 -1.22 5.91 -5.88
C VAL A 285 -2.49 5.91 -5.01
N ALA A 286 -2.47 6.64 -3.89
CA ALA A 286 -3.55 6.66 -2.91
C ALA A 286 -4.94 7.09 -3.48
N PRO A 287 -5.07 8.00 -4.47
CA PRO A 287 -6.34 8.32 -5.11
C PRO A 287 -7.06 7.11 -5.72
N CYS A 288 -6.33 6.11 -6.24
CA CYS A 288 -6.93 4.86 -6.71
C CYS A 288 -7.67 4.13 -5.59
N TYR A 289 -7.14 4.14 -4.37
CA TYR A 289 -7.78 3.52 -3.21
C TYR A 289 -9.01 4.31 -2.78
N VAL A 290 -8.97 5.65 -2.81
CA VAL A 290 -10.16 6.48 -2.52
C VAL A 290 -11.28 6.16 -3.50
N PHE A 291 -10.97 6.13 -4.80
CA PHE A 291 -11.93 5.78 -5.84
C PHE A 291 -12.52 4.37 -5.65
N LEU A 292 -11.67 3.38 -5.39
CA LEU A 292 -12.10 1.99 -5.14
C LEU A 292 -12.84 1.81 -3.81
N ALA A 293 -12.60 2.66 -2.82
CA ALA A 293 -13.27 2.63 -1.52
C ALA A 293 -14.65 3.31 -1.56
N GLY A 294 -14.77 4.37 -2.37
CA GLY A 294 -15.98 5.18 -2.51
C GLY A 294 -17.05 4.57 -3.42
N ASN A 295 -18.15 5.30 -3.57
CA ASN A 295 -19.27 4.92 -4.45
C ASN A 295 -18.98 5.17 -5.94
N ASP A 296 -17.95 5.95 -6.25
CA ASP A 296 -17.52 6.25 -7.62
C ASP A 296 -17.18 4.98 -8.42
N SER A 297 -16.80 3.90 -7.73
CA SER A 297 -16.51 2.58 -8.30
C SER A 297 -17.62 1.55 -8.04
N SER A 298 -18.87 1.99 -7.88
CA SER A 298 -20.02 1.12 -7.55
C SER A 298 -20.26 -0.04 -8.54
N TYR A 299 -19.85 0.12 -9.80
CA TYR A 299 -19.94 -0.92 -10.84
C TYR A 299 -18.61 -1.63 -11.13
N MET A 300 -17.60 -1.48 -10.25
CA MET A 300 -16.30 -2.14 -10.39
C MET A 300 -16.07 -3.16 -9.29
N THR A 301 -15.94 -4.42 -9.69
CA THR A 301 -15.51 -5.53 -8.85
C THR A 301 -14.70 -6.53 -9.69
N GLY A 302 -13.68 -7.15 -9.11
CA GLY A 302 -12.74 -8.04 -9.79
C GLY A 302 -11.68 -7.32 -10.64
N GLN A 303 -11.61 -5.99 -10.58
CA GLN A 303 -10.78 -5.17 -11.44
C GLN A 303 -9.43 -4.81 -10.79
N VAL A 304 -8.47 -4.41 -11.62
CA VAL A 304 -7.16 -3.94 -11.19
C VAL A 304 -6.86 -2.57 -11.79
N LEU A 305 -6.51 -1.59 -10.95
CA LEU A 305 -6.05 -0.28 -11.40
C LEU A 305 -4.52 -0.24 -11.46
N HIS A 306 -3.97 0.41 -12.49
CA HIS A 306 -2.53 0.41 -12.78
C HIS A 306 -1.92 1.83 -12.70
N PRO A 307 -1.72 2.42 -11.49
CA PRO A 307 -0.99 3.67 -11.34
C PRO A 307 0.54 3.41 -11.44
N ASN A 308 1.02 3.20 -12.67
CA ASN A 308 2.36 2.66 -12.94
C ASN A 308 3.22 3.49 -13.92
N GLY A 309 2.96 4.78 -14.03
CA GLY A 309 3.79 5.70 -14.83
C GLY A 309 3.81 5.45 -16.34
N GLY A 310 2.82 4.72 -16.88
CA GLY A 310 2.68 4.46 -18.31
C GLY A 310 3.18 3.10 -18.78
N THR A 311 3.57 2.21 -17.87
CA THR A 311 3.99 0.85 -18.21
C THR A 311 2.81 0.03 -18.74
N ILE A 312 2.85 -0.32 -20.03
CA ILE A 312 1.79 -1.12 -20.69
C ILE A 312 1.83 -2.57 -20.23
N VAL A 313 0.75 -3.03 -19.60
CA VAL A 313 0.61 -4.39 -19.05
C VAL A 313 -0.53 -5.20 -19.67
N ASN A 314 -1.16 -4.69 -20.74
CA ASN A 314 -2.31 -5.34 -21.39
C ASN A 314 -3.45 -5.60 -20.37
N GLY A 315 -3.85 -4.53 -19.67
CA GLY A 315 -4.85 -4.55 -18.59
C GLY A 315 -6.28 -4.79 -19.05
#